data_AF-A0A2H0KNH7-F1
#
_entry.id   AF-A0A2H0KNH7-F1
#
_cell.length_a   1.000
_cell.length_b   1.000
_cell.length_c   1.000
_cell.angle_alpha   90.00
_cell.angle_beta   90.00
_cell.angle_gamma   90.00
#
_symmetry.space_group_name_H-M   'P 1'
#
loop_
_entity.id
_entity.type
_entity.pdbx_description
1 polymer ?
#
loop_
_entity_poly.entity_id
_entity_poly.type
_entity_poly.pdbx_seq_one_letter_code
_entity_poly.pdbx_strand_id
1 'polypeptide(L)'
;YYQEGPFRVYTNFGGEGSPFEGFDFGGFSDPFEIFEQFFGFQSPFSRGRRQHRRDVYETSLTFEEAVNGVKKDVVIKGDRKTIKIPAGVDEGMKIRFSDFDLLIHVKPHPYFRREGQDIYFGKEISYSLAVLGGVVEVPTINGTVKLKVRSGTQSGTTVKLRDQGIPYPQTYRKGDQYVVFKINTPSRVSSKAKRILEELEKEI
;
A
#
# COMPACT_ATOMS: atom_id res chain seq x y z
N TYR A 1 -0.36 24.54 -50.35
CA TYR A 1 0.49 25.47 -49.59
C TYR A 1 -0.42 26.46 -48.88
N TYR A 2 -0.43 26.38 -47.54
CA TYR A 2 -1.04 27.22 -46.49
C TYR A 2 -2.23 28.13 -46.80
N GLN A 3 -3.34 27.85 -46.10
CA GLN A 3 -4.54 28.69 -45.96
C GLN A 3 -4.37 29.53 -44.68
N GLU A 4 -4.46 30.86 -44.81
CA GLU A 4 -4.29 31.84 -43.73
C GLU A 4 -5.52 31.85 -42.79
N GLY A 5 -5.27 31.81 -41.48
CA GLY A 5 -6.29 32.01 -40.43
C GLY A 5 -6.52 33.50 -40.12
N PRO A 6 -7.67 33.87 -39.52
CA PRO A 6 -8.22 35.22 -39.64
C PRO A 6 -7.79 36.19 -38.53
N PHE A 7 -6.53 36.17 -38.10
CA PHE A 7 -6.07 37.14 -37.08
C PHE A 7 -4.64 37.62 -37.34
N ARG A 8 -4.51 38.93 -37.56
CA ARG A 8 -3.24 39.67 -37.52
C ARG A 8 -3.19 40.40 -36.17
N VAL A 9 -2.25 40.05 -35.31
CA VAL A 9 -2.05 40.73 -34.02
C VAL A 9 -1.10 41.91 -34.23
N TYR A 10 -1.60 43.13 -34.03
CA TYR A 10 -0.77 44.32 -33.90
C TYR A 10 -0.38 44.49 -32.42
N THR A 11 0.91 44.45 -32.10
CA THR A 11 1.43 44.91 -30.81
C THR A 11 1.89 46.36 -30.95
N ASN A 12 1.02 47.31 -30.65
CA ASN A 12 1.39 48.70 -30.38
C ASN A 12 1.04 49.00 -28.92
N PHE A 13 2.01 48.89 -28.01
CA PHE A 13 1.92 49.52 -26.70
C PHE A 13 2.52 50.92 -26.83
N GLY A 14 1.65 51.91 -26.92
CA GLY A 14 2.01 53.32 -26.92
C GLY A 14 0.83 54.15 -26.44
N GLY A 15 0.90 54.55 -25.17
CA GLY A 15 0.26 55.75 -24.63
C GLY A 15 -1.25 55.72 -24.41
N GLU A 16 -1.62 56.14 -23.19
CA GLU A 16 -2.87 56.82 -22.84
C GLU A 16 -4.06 55.94 -22.37
N GLY A 17 -4.32 56.02 -21.06
CA GLY A 17 -5.58 55.64 -20.42
C GLY A 17 -5.86 54.14 -20.32
N SER A 18 -5.84 53.59 -19.11
CA SER A 18 -6.44 52.27 -18.87
C SER A 18 -7.95 52.37 -19.18
N PRO A 19 -8.49 51.66 -20.19
CA PRO A 19 -9.89 51.80 -20.63
C PRO A 19 -10.92 51.23 -19.64
N PHE A 20 -10.49 50.96 -18.40
CA PHE A 20 -11.27 50.39 -17.31
C PHE A 20 -11.27 51.27 -16.07
N GLU A 21 -10.76 52.50 -16.16
CA GLU A 21 -10.83 53.49 -15.08
C GLU A 21 -12.30 53.91 -14.86
N GLY A 22 -12.98 53.24 -13.92
CA GLY A 22 -14.37 53.54 -13.54
C GLY A 22 -15.33 52.35 -13.48
N PHE A 23 -14.90 51.13 -13.81
CA PHE A 23 -15.75 49.93 -13.66
C PHE A 23 -15.53 49.26 -12.29
N ASP A 24 -16.50 49.44 -11.38
CA ASP A 24 -16.57 48.70 -10.12
C ASP A 24 -17.23 47.33 -10.35
N PHE A 25 -16.40 46.29 -10.52
CA PHE A 25 -16.87 44.91 -10.63
C PHE A 25 -16.93 44.31 -9.22
N GLY A 26 -18.04 44.61 -8.53
CA GLY A 26 -18.24 44.32 -7.12
C GLY A 26 -17.71 42.94 -6.68
N GLY A 27 -16.77 42.96 -5.73
CA GLY A 27 -16.29 41.78 -5.00
C GLY A 27 -14.99 41.14 -5.52
N PHE A 28 -14.44 41.59 -6.64
CA PHE A 28 -13.18 41.05 -7.19
C PHE A 28 -12.13 42.16 -7.25
N SER A 29 -11.06 42.03 -6.47
CA SER A 29 -10.04 43.08 -6.33
C SER A 29 -9.07 43.20 -7.49
N ASP A 30 -9.15 42.32 -8.51
CA ASP A 30 -8.27 42.37 -9.68
C ASP A 30 -9.03 42.07 -10.98
N PRO A 31 -9.16 43.04 -11.91
CA PRO A 31 -9.86 42.87 -13.18
C PRO A 31 -9.20 41.85 -14.13
N PHE A 32 -7.98 41.39 -13.85
CA PHE A 32 -7.32 40.37 -14.67
C PHE A 32 -7.76 38.92 -14.39
N GLU A 33 -8.36 38.61 -13.23
CA GLU A 33 -8.84 37.24 -12.94
C GLU A 33 -10.08 36.86 -13.78
N ILE A 34 -10.95 37.83 -14.08
CA ILE A 34 -12.16 37.63 -14.89
C ILE A 34 -11.82 37.32 -16.35
N PHE A 35 -10.75 37.93 -16.87
CA PHE A 35 -10.35 37.74 -18.26
C PHE A 35 -9.80 36.33 -18.52
N GLU A 36 -9.17 35.70 -17.51
CA GLU A 36 -8.62 34.35 -17.61
C GLU A 36 -9.69 33.26 -17.69
N GLN A 37 -10.80 33.42 -16.95
CA GLN A 37 -11.90 32.45 -16.94
C GLN A 37 -12.68 32.43 -18.27
N PHE A 38 -12.69 33.54 -19.00
CA PHE A 38 -13.43 33.68 -20.25
C PHE A 38 -12.55 33.48 -21.51
N PHE A 39 -11.25 33.85 -21.47
CA PHE A 39 -10.39 33.84 -22.66
C PHE A 39 -9.21 32.85 -22.62
N GLY A 40 -8.92 32.19 -21.49
CA GLY A 40 -7.93 31.09 -21.44
C GLY A 40 -6.46 31.49 -21.71
N PHE A 41 -6.13 32.78 -21.64
CA PHE A 41 -4.76 33.27 -21.75
C PHE A 41 -4.04 33.18 -20.40
N GLN A 42 -2.93 32.44 -20.33
CA GLN A 42 -2.08 32.36 -19.13
C GLN A 42 -1.15 33.58 -19.06
N SER A 43 -1.39 34.50 -18.12
CA SER A 43 -0.47 35.62 -17.87
C SER A 43 0.78 35.14 -17.11
N PRO A 44 2.01 35.53 -17.52
CA PRO A 44 3.25 35.16 -16.83
C PRO A 44 3.45 35.88 -15.47
N PHE A 45 2.47 36.68 -15.04
CA PHE A 45 2.51 37.48 -13.81
C PHE A 45 1.63 36.95 -12.68
N SER A 46 0.93 35.82 -12.84
CA SER A 46 0.35 35.11 -11.71
C SER A 46 1.51 34.56 -10.85
N ARG A 47 1.91 35.35 -9.85
CA ARG A 47 2.82 34.89 -8.78
C ARG A 47 2.10 33.75 -8.07
N GLY A 48 2.39 32.54 -8.54
CA GLY A 48 1.87 31.32 -7.95
C GLY A 48 2.00 31.39 -6.43
N ARG A 49 0.92 31.03 -5.73
CA ARG A 49 1.04 30.56 -4.35
C ARG A 49 2.17 29.55 -4.35
N ARG A 50 3.32 29.93 -3.77
CA ARG A 50 4.40 28.97 -3.47
C ARG A 50 3.81 28.01 -2.47
N GLN A 51 3.22 26.92 -2.96
CA GLN A 51 2.90 25.78 -2.12
C GLN A 51 4.26 25.27 -1.63
N HIS A 52 4.62 25.63 -0.39
CA HIS A 52 5.82 25.11 0.25
C HIS A 52 5.78 23.59 0.12
N ARG A 53 6.75 23.01 -0.59
CA ARG A 53 6.93 21.56 -0.62
C ARG A 53 7.20 21.14 0.82
N ARG A 54 6.35 20.24 1.34
CA ARG A 54 6.54 19.68 2.68
C ARG A 54 7.78 18.80 2.68
N ASP A 55 8.54 18.85 3.77
CA ASP A 55 9.67 17.94 3.95
C ASP A 55 9.14 16.50 4.10
N VAL A 56 9.82 15.54 3.47
CA VAL A 56 9.47 14.12 3.57
C VAL A 56 10.58 13.41 4.34
N TYR A 57 10.20 12.70 5.39
CA TYR A 57 11.10 11.86 6.18
C TYR A 57 10.74 10.39 5.96
N GLU A 58 11.73 9.51 6.08
CA GLU A 58 11.55 8.07 5.94
C GLU A 58 11.75 7.37 7.27
N THR A 59 10.97 6.32 7.52
CA THR A 59 11.21 5.41 8.64
C THR A 59 10.94 3.98 8.24
N SER A 60 11.71 3.05 8.80
CA SER A 60 11.56 1.62 8.53
C SER A 60 10.94 0.92 9.73
N LEU A 61 9.93 0.11 9.49
CA LEU A 61 9.21 -0.70 10.46
C LEU A 61 9.46 -2.19 10.21
N THR A 62 9.40 -2.99 11.26
CA THR A 62 9.22 -4.44 11.08
C THR A 62 7.78 -4.72 10.65
N PHE A 63 7.56 -5.93 10.12
CA PHE A 63 6.21 -6.39 9.78
C PHE A 63 5.26 -6.32 10.99
N GLU A 64 5.71 -6.80 12.15
CA GLU A 64 4.92 -6.78 13.38
C GLU A 64 4.59 -5.36 13.85
N GLU A 65 5.55 -4.44 13.78
CA GLU A 65 5.35 -3.01 14.10
C GLU A 65 4.32 -2.37 13.17
N ALA A 66 4.37 -2.69 11.87
CA ALA A 66 3.43 -2.17 10.88
C ALA A 66 2.01 -2.70 11.10
N VAL A 67 1.89 -3.97 11.50
CA VAL A 67 0.60 -4.63 11.75
C VAL A 67 -0.03 -4.16 13.06
N ASN A 68 0.72 -4.11 14.15
CA ASN A 68 0.19 -3.79 15.48
C ASN A 68 0.20 -2.29 15.81
N GLY A 69 0.95 -1.50 15.06
CA GLY A 69 1.21 -0.09 15.36
C GLY A 69 2.28 0.06 16.45
N VAL A 70 3.00 1.18 16.40
CA VAL A 70 4.14 1.42 17.30
C VAL A 70 4.31 2.90 17.59
N LYS A 71 4.81 3.23 18.79
CA LYS A 71 5.38 4.56 19.07
C LYS A 71 6.87 4.49 18.76
N LYS A 72 7.30 5.19 17.71
CA LYS A 72 8.68 5.12 17.23
C LYS A 72 9.33 6.49 17.31
N ASP A 73 10.58 6.51 17.76
CA ASP A 73 11.39 7.71 17.72
C ASP A 73 11.96 7.89 16.31
N VAL A 74 11.66 9.02 15.69
CA VAL A 74 12.14 9.38 14.36
C VAL A 74 12.89 10.71 14.47
N VAL A 75 13.99 10.83 13.72
CA VAL A 75 14.76 12.08 13.64
C VAL A 75 14.14 12.95 12.55
N ILE A 76 13.61 14.10 12.93
CA ILE A 76 12.96 15.07 12.03
C ILE A 76 13.67 16.40 12.22
N LYS A 77 14.23 16.95 11.15
CA LYS A 77 14.99 18.23 11.18
C LYS A 77 16.16 18.22 12.17
N GLY A 78 16.73 17.05 12.46
CA GLY A 78 17.81 16.88 13.44
C GLY A 78 17.34 16.61 14.88
N ASP A 79 16.05 16.80 15.17
CA ASP A 79 15.47 16.56 16.48
C ASP A 79 14.82 15.18 16.56
N ARG A 80 14.99 14.48 17.69
CA ARG A 80 14.34 13.20 17.94
C ARG A 80 12.91 13.43 18.43
N LYS A 81 11.92 12.93 17.69
CA LYS A 81 10.49 13.02 18.05
C LYS A 81 9.85 11.64 18.11
N THR A 82 9.08 11.38 19.15
CA THR A 82 8.28 10.16 19.28
C THR A 82 6.96 10.32 18.53
N ILE A 83 6.76 9.50 17.49
CA ILE A 83 5.56 9.53 16.65
C ILE A 83 4.77 8.25 16.86
N LYS A 84 3.44 8.38 16.97
CA LYS A 84 2.53 7.23 17.00
C LYS A 84 2.17 6.85 15.57
N ILE A 85 2.63 5.69 15.14
CA ILE A 85 2.28 5.10 13.86
C ILE A 85 1.08 4.17 14.09
N PRO A 86 -0.05 4.35 13.37
CA PRO A 86 -1.23 3.51 13.55
C PRO A 86 -0.97 2.07 13.11
N ALA A 87 -1.77 1.15 13.63
CA ALA A 87 -1.82 -0.22 13.16
C ALA A 87 -2.31 -0.27 11.71
N GLY A 88 -1.77 -1.21 10.93
CA GLY A 88 -2.20 -1.47 9.56
C GLY A 88 -1.53 -0.64 8.46
N VAL A 89 -0.48 0.11 8.79
CA VAL A 89 0.29 0.87 7.78
C VAL A 89 0.98 -0.07 6.80
N ASP A 90 1.02 0.31 5.52
CA ASP A 90 1.60 -0.50 4.44
C ASP A 90 2.89 0.12 3.89
N GLU A 91 3.61 -0.66 3.09
CA GLU A 91 4.78 -0.19 2.34
C GLU A 91 4.42 1.03 1.47
N GLY A 92 5.25 2.08 1.54
CA GLY A 92 5.05 3.29 0.76
C GLY A 92 3.94 4.20 1.27
N MET A 93 3.29 3.87 2.39
CA MET A 93 2.27 4.72 2.99
C MET A 93 2.87 6.04 3.47
N LYS A 94 2.22 7.17 3.13
CA LYS A 94 2.61 8.50 3.59
C LYS A 94 1.67 8.97 4.69
N ILE A 95 2.21 9.21 5.88
CA ILE A 95 1.49 9.80 7.01
C ILE A 95 1.75 11.30 7.02
N ARG A 96 0.69 12.08 6.90
CA ARG A 96 0.75 13.53 6.87
C ARG A 96 0.71 14.12 8.28
N PHE A 97 1.73 14.92 8.62
CA PHE A 97 1.73 15.75 9.83
C PHE A 97 1.52 17.23 9.44
N SER A 98 1.51 18.12 10.44
CA SER A 98 1.38 19.57 10.24
C SER A 98 2.46 20.11 9.31
N ASP A 99 3.72 19.73 9.58
CA ASP A 99 4.90 20.38 9.01
C ASP A 99 5.73 19.49 8.07
N PHE A 100 5.47 18.18 8.08
CA PHE A 100 6.21 17.19 7.30
C PHE A 100 5.32 16.00 6.95
N ASP A 101 5.74 15.21 5.97
CA ASP A 101 5.15 13.92 5.64
C ASP A 101 6.15 12.80 6.01
N LEU A 102 5.65 11.68 6.52
CA LEU A 102 6.44 10.51 6.91
C LEU A 102 6.13 9.36 5.96
N LEU A 103 7.12 8.94 5.17
CA LEU A 103 7.05 7.75 4.31
C LEU A 103 7.45 6.51 5.11
N ILE A 104 6.58 5.50 5.09
CA ILE A 104 6.79 4.23 5.79
C ILE A 104 7.39 3.19 4.84
N HIS A 105 8.46 2.56 5.31
CA HIS A 105 9.00 1.33 4.74
C HIS A 105 8.78 0.18 5.72
N VAL A 106 8.25 -0.95 5.27
CA VAL A 106 8.00 -2.17 6.04
C VAL A 106 8.96 -3.24 5.56
N LYS A 107 9.77 -3.76 6.49
CA LYS A 107 10.67 -4.87 6.19
C LYS A 107 9.86 -6.13 5.85
N PRO A 108 10.21 -6.85 4.76
CA PRO A 108 9.59 -8.12 4.43
C PRO A 108 9.70 -9.12 5.59
N HIS A 109 8.65 -9.90 5.80
CA HIS A 109 8.65 -10.97 6.80
C HIS A 109 9.09 -12.30 6.15
N PRO A 110 9.89 -13.15 6.82
CA PRO A 110 10.39 -14.41 6.24
C PRO A 110 9.28 -15.40 5.86
N TYR A 111 8.15 -15.39 6.57
CA TYR A 111 7.08 -16.39 6.40
C TYR A 111 5.74 -15.81 5.94
N PHE A 112 5.53 -14.52 6.12
CA PHE A 112 4.24 -13.88 5.85
C PHE A 112 4.39 -12.97 4.64
N ARG A 113 3.58 -13.20 3.62
CA ARG A 113 3.46 -12.30 2.48
C ARG A 113 2.19 -11.46 2.64
N ARG A 114 2.35 -10.15 2.67
CA ARG A 114 1.23 -9.20 2.73
C ARG A 114 0.76 -8.85 1.33
N GLU A 115 -0.55 -8.86 1.13
CA GLU A 115 -1.20 -8.25 -0.03
C GLU A 115 -2.36 -7.37 0.47
N GLY A 116 -2.12 -6.06 0.52
CA GLY A 116 -3.08 -5.11 1.10
C GLY A 116 -3.28 -5.36 2.59
N GLN A 117 -4.47 -5.81 2.99
CA GLN A 117 -4.77 -6.16 4.39
C GLN A 117 -4.79 -7.68 4.63
N ASP A 118 -4.64 -8.47 3.58
CA ASP A 118 -4.62 -9.92 3.66
C ASP A 118 -3.19 -10.44 3.78
N ILE A 119 -3.04 -11.58 4.44
CA ILE A 119 -1.73 -12.23 4.64
C ILE A 119 -1.76 -13.64 4.09
N TYR A 120 -0.71 -14.02 3.39
CA TYR A 120 -0.46 -15.36 2.91
C TYR A 120 0.64 -16.02 3.73
N PHE A 121 0.39 -17.26 4.13
CA PHE A 121 1.34 -18.10 4.84
C PHE A 121 1.42 -19.47 4.17
N GLY A 122 2.62 -19.87 3.76
CA GLY A 122 2.88 -21.20 3.22
C GLY A 122 3.07 -22.21 4.35
N LYS A 123 2.12 -23.13 4.52
CA LYS A 123 2.27 -24.24 5.49
C LYS A 123 2.72 -25.50 4.75
N GLU A 124 3.92 -25.95 5.07
CA GLU A 124 4.37 -27.27 4.62
C GLU A 124 3.70 -28.38 5.43
N ILE A 125 3.18 -29.39 4.72
CA ILE A 125 2.55 -30.58 5.29
C ILE A 125 3.16 -31.86 4.69
N SER A 126 3.18 -32.95 5.45
CA SER A 126 3.64 -34.25 4.94
C SER A 126 2.62 -34.85 3.98
N TYR A 127 3.09 -35.70 3.06
CA TYR A 127 2.22 -36.47 2.18
C TYR A 127 1.19 -37.30 2.96
N SER A 128 1.62 -37.97 4.04
CA SER A 128 0.74 -38.75 4.91
C SER A 128 -0.42 -37.92 5.48
N LEU A 129 -0.14 -36.72 5.96
CA LEU A 129 -1.15 -35.81 6.52
C LEU A 129 -2.08 -35.27 5.44
N ALA A 130 -1.56 -35.00 4.24
CA ALA A 130 -2.37 -34.56 3.11
C ALA A 130 -3.39 -35.64 2.68
N VAL A 131 -2.98 -36.91 2.67
CA VAL A 131 -3.82 -38.05 2.31
C VAL A 131 -4.82 -38.39 3.43
N LEU A 132 -4.33 -38.60 4.65
CA LEU A 132 -5.15 -39.08 5.77
C LEU A 132 -6.00 -37.97 6.42
N GLY A 133 -5.59 -36.71 6.24
CA GLY A 133 -6.14 -35.58 6.99
C GLY A 133 -5.63 -35.54 8.43
N GLY A 134 -5.96 -34.47 9.14
CA GLY A 134 -5.53 -34.29 10.52
C GLY A 134 -5.67 -32.84 10.99
N VAL A 135 -4.86 -32.44 11.96
CA VAL A 135 -4.85 -31.08 12.51
C VAL A 135 -3.43 -30.56 12.51
N VAL A 136 -3.25 -29.31 12.09
CA VAL A 136 -1.97 -28.60 12.10
C VAL A 136 -2.09 -27.29 12.84
N GLU A 137 -0.99 -26.86 13.44
CA GLU A 137 -0.89 -25.53 14.02
C GLU A 137 -0.33 -24.55 12.98
N VAL A 138 -1.04 -23.44 12.84
CA VAL A 138 -0.71 -22.37 11.90
C VAL A 138 -0.46 -21.09 12.71
N PRO A 139 0.70 -20.43 12.52
CA PRO A 139 0.93 -19.12 13.11
C PRO A 139 0.08 -18.07 12.41
N THR A 140 -0.55 -17.21 13.19
CA THR A 140 -1.24 -15.99 12.77
C THR A 140 -0.52 -14.79 13.39
N ILE A 141 -0.92 -13.57 13.02
CA ILE A 141 -0.40 -12.35 13.66
C ILE A 141 -0.63 -12.35 15.18
N ASN A 142 -1.79 -12.86 15.60
CA ASN A 142 -2.27 -12.72 16.99
C ASN A 142 -2.02 -13.96 17.85
N GLY A 143 -1.38 -15.00 17.30
CA GLY A 143 -1.13 -16.25 18.03
C GLY A 143 -1.08 -17.47 17.12
N THR A 144 -1.36 -18.64 17.66
CA THR A 144 -1.42 -19.90 16.90
C THR A 144 -2.86 -20.41 16.84
N VAL A 145 -3.27 -20.89 15.67
CA VAL A 145 -4.60 -21.47 15.46
C VAL A 145 -4.45 -22.91 14.97
N LYS A 146 -5.27 -23.80 15.53
CA LYS A 146 -5.38 -25.18 15.07
C LYS A 146 -6.30 -25.24 13.86
N LEU A 147 -5.76 -25.72 12.73
CA LEU A 147 -6.48 -25.85 11.47
C LEU A 147 -6.64 -27.32 11.10
N LYS A 148 -7.87 -27.72 10.76
CA LYS A 148 -8.17 -29.07 10.28
C LYS A 148 -7.80 -29.21 8.80
N VAL A 149 -6.93 -30.16 8.50
CA VAL A 149 -6.58 -30.58 7.14
C VAL A 149 -7.53 -31.70 6.74
N ARG A 150 -8.20 -31.54 5.58
CA ARG A 150 -9.11 -32.57 5.05
C ARG A 150 -8.30 -33.70 4.43
N SER A 151 -8.82 -34.92 4.48
CA SER A 151 -8.24 -36.03 3.72
C SER A 151 -8.27 -35.72 2.23
N GLY A 152 -7.20 -36.08 1.50
CA GLY A 152 -7.05 -35.78 0.08
C GLY A 152 -6.75 -34.30 -0.22
N THR A 153 -6.21 -33.53 0.74
CA THR A 153 -5.81 -32.14 0.50
C THR A 153 -4.67 -32.08 -0.52
N GLN A 154 -4.85 -31.32 -1.59
CA GLN A 154 -3.85 -31.15 -2.65
C GLN A 154 -2.84 -30.06 -2.31
N SER A 155 -1.64 -30.14 -2.89
CA SER A 155 -0.67 -29.03 -2.81
C SER A 155 -1.22 -27.79 -3.50
N GLY A 156 -0.99 -26.61 -2.94
CA GLY A 156 -1.57 -25.33 -3.39
C GLY A 156 -2.98 -25.05 -2.84
N THR A 157 -3.62 -26.02 -2.16
CA THR A 157 -4.93 -25.78 -1.52
C THR A 157 -4.81 -24.65 -0.52
N THR A 158 -5.70 -23.66 -0.65
CA THR A 158 -5.72 -22.48 0.21
C THR A 158 -6.90 -22.52 1.16
N VAL A 159 -6.65 -22.30 2.45
CA VAL A 159 -7.68 -22.17 3.48
C VAL A 159 -7.71 -20.75 4.01
N LYS A 160 -8.90 -20.14 4.02
CA LYS A 160 -9.12 -18.80 4.54
C LYS A 160 -9.46 -18.82 6.02
N LEU A 161 -8.67 -18.12 6.82
CA LEU A 161 -8.93 -17.79 8.21
C LEU A 161 -9.47 -16.37 8.29
N ARG A 162 -10.75 -16.25 8.66
CA ARG A 162 -11.44 -14.95 8.71
C ARG A 162 -10.92 -14.08 9.84
N ASP A 163 -10.78 -12.78 9.60
CA ASP A 163 -10.37 -11.76 10.58
C ASP A 163 -8.99 -12.00 11.22
N GLN A 164 -8.14 -12.82 10.58
CA GLN A 164 -6.77 -13.12 11.01
C GLN A 164 -5.71 -12.35 10.21
N GLY A 165 -6.12 -11.44 9.34
CA GLY A 165 -5.24 -10.54 8.60
C GLY A 165 -4.93 -9.25 9.36
N ILE A 166 -4.52 -8.23 8.60
CA ILE A 166 -4.06 -6.94 9.12
C ILE A 166 -5.26 -6.02 9.38
N PRO A 167 -5.29 -5.27 10.48
CA PRO A 167 -6.35 -4.30 10.74
C PRO A 167 -6.30 -3.15 9.73
N TYR A 168 -7.48 -2.71 9.29
CA TYR A 168 -7.57 -1.48 8.49
C TYR A 168 -7.26 -0.26 9.38
N PRO A 169 -6.46 0.71 8.91
CA PRO A 169 -6.26 1.95 9.64
C PRO A 169 -7.60 2.60 10.00
N GLN A 170 -7.74 3.02 11.25
CA GLN A 170 -8.92 3.75 11.76
C GLN A 170 -10.27 3.00 11.69
N THR A 171 -10.28 1.70 11.38
CA THR A 171 -11.50 0.89 11.31
C THR A 171 -11.36 -0.35 12.20
N TYR A 172 -12.49 -0.91 12.68
CA TYR A 172 -12.48 -2.19 13.41
C TYR A 172 -12.32 -3.43 12.49
N ARG A 173 -12.41 -3.22 11.16
CA ARG A 173 -12.29 -4.30 10.17
C ARG A 173 -10.86 -4.82 10.10
N LYS A 174 -10.73 -6.12 9.86
CA LYS A 174 -9.47 -6.81 9.59
C LYS A 174 -9.53 -7.49 8.22
N GLY A 175 -8.37 -7.67 7.61
CA GLY A 175 -8.25 -8.59 6.49
C GLY A 175 -8.30 -10.05 6.94
N ASP A 176 -8.08 -10.95 6.00
CA ASP A 176 -8.07 -12.38 6.20
C ASP A 176 -6.65 -12.96 6.09
N GLN A 177 -6.44 -14.13 6.68
CA GLN A 177 -5.21 -14.90 6.47
C GLN A 177 -5.49 -16.11 5.58
N TYR A 178 -4.69 -16.26 4.54
CA TYR A 178 -4.72 -17.37 3.60
C TYR A 178 -3.57 -18.32 3.89
N VAL A 179 -3.91 -19.55 4.25
CA VAL A 179 -2.95 -20.63 4.49
C VAL A 179 -2.86 -21.46 3.23
N VAL A 180 -1.71 -21.41 2.56
CA VAL A 180 -1.45 -22.19 1.35
C VAL A 180 -0.70 -23.45 1.76
N PHE A 181 -1.31 -24.61 1.57
CA PHE A 181 -0.65 -25.88 1.87
C PHE A 181 0.34 -26.25 0.78
N LYS A 182 1.53 -26.67 1.18
CA LYS A 182 2.56 -27.20 0.29
C LYS A 182 2.96 -28.58 0.76
N ILE A 183 2.80 -29.59 -0.09
CA ILE A 183 3.20 -30.95 0.26
C ILE A 183 4.73 -31.03 0.17
N ASN A 184 5.38 -31.33 1.30
CA ASN A 184 6.82 -31.51 1.34
C ASN A 184 7.16 -32.96 0.95
N THR A 185 7.92 -33.10 -0.14
CA THR A 185 8.40 -34.40 -0.63
C THR A 185 9.85 -34.58 -0.16
N PRO A 186 10.15 -35.58 0.67
CA PRO A 186 11.50 -35.78 1.19
C PRO A 186 12.47 -36.17 0.07
N SER A 187 13.68 -35.60 0.08
CA SER A 187 14.72 -35.91 -0.91
C SER A 187 15.42 -37.25 -0.68
N ARG A 188 15.28 -37.83 0.52
CA ARG A 188 15.85 -39.11 0.91
C ARG A 188 14.83 -39.93 1.67
N VAL A 189 14.72 -41.21 1.32
CA VAL A 189 13.83 -42.17 1.96
C VAL A 189 14.61 -43.42 2.35
N SER A 190 14.28 -44.01 3.50
CA SER A 190 14.90 -45.27 3.94
C SER A 190 14.43 -46.44 3.07
N SER A 191 15.18 -47.55 3.04
CA SER A 191 14.78 -48.75 2.30
C SER A 191 13.41 -49.27 2.72
N LYS A 192 13.07 -49.14 4.02
CA LYS A 192 11.74 -49.50 4.53
C LYS A 192 10.65 -48.57 3.99
N ALA A 193 10.88 -47.25 4.02
CA ALA A 193 9.93 -46.28 3.47
C ALA A 193 9.73 -46.46 1.96
N LYS A 194 10.80 -46.77 1.22
CA LYS A 194 10.71 -47.07 -0.22
C LYS A 194 9.80 -48.26 -0.51
N ARG A 195 9.96 -49.37 0.23
CA ARG A 195 9.08 -50.55 0.11
C ARG A 195 7.61 -50.20 0.38
N ILE A 196 7.33 -49.41 1.41
CA ILE A 196 5.96 -48.97 1.73
C ILE A 196 5.37 -48.11 0.61
N LEU A 197 6.19 -47.25 -0.03
CA LEU A 197 5.74 -46.44 -1.16
C LEU A 197 5.48 -47.31 -2.41
N GLU A 198 6.31 -48.32 -2.68
CA GLU A 198 6.10 -49.28 -3.78
C GLU A 198 4.85 -50.16 -3.56
N GLU A 199 4.54 -50.51 -2.30
CA GLU A 199 3.29 -51.19 -1.95
C GLU A 199 2.09 -50.25 -2.14
N LEU A 200 2.20 -49.00 -1.69
CA LEU A 200 1.17 -47.99 -1.87
C LEU A 200 0.86 -47.74 -3.35
N GLU A 201 1.88 -47.67 -4.21
CA GLU A 201 1.74 -47.49 -5.67
C GLU A 201 0.93 -48.62 -6.34
N LYS A 202 0.88 -49.81 -5.76
CA LYS A 202 0.06 -50.92 -6.31
C LYS A 202 -1.41 -50.83 -5.91
N GLU A 203 -1.72 -50.08 -4.86
CA GLU A 203 -3.08 -49.95 -4.29
C GLU A 203 -3.82 -48.70 -4.79
N ILE A 204 -3.10 -47.69 -5.29
CA ILE A 204 -3.66 -46.43 -5.83
C ILE A 204 -3.56 -46.36 -7.34
#